data_AF-A0A238VCG9-F1
#
_entry.id   AF-A0A238VCG9-F1
#
_cell.length_a   1.000
_cell.length_b   1.000
_cell.length_c   1.000
_cell.angle_alpha   90.00
_cell.angle_beta   90.00
_cell.angle_gamma   90.00
#
_symmetry.space_group_name_H-M   'P 1'
#
loop_
_entity.id
_entity.type
_entity.pdbx_description
1 polymer ?
#
loop_
_entity_poly.entity_id
_entity_poly.type
_entity_poly.pdbx_seq_one_letter_code
_entity_poly.pdbx_strand_id
1 'polypeptide(L)'
;MLLLLIVVAFLYFNINPSEVNFLPKCPLYLTTGIYCPGCGSQRATHHLLNFNFVGVLQQNILYIIGLLILGYHLIIISLNSIFKKNIYNYLYHPKTPIFLLIIIVIFWILRNIPYYPFNILAPN
;
A
#
# COMPACT_ATOMS: atom_id res chain seq x y z
N MET A 1 8.07 -11.93 16.28
CA MET A 1 7.32 -11.36 15.13
C MET A 1 6.25 -10.37 15.57
N LEU A 2 5.33 -10.73 16.48
CA LEU A 2 4.27 -9.81 16.95
C LEU A 2 4.80 -8.55 17.63
N LEU A 3 5.77 -8.67 18.53
CA LEU A 3 6.39 -7.51 19.22
C LEU A 3 6.97 -6.51 18.22
N LEU A 4 7.64 -7.00 17.17
CA LEU A 4 8.19 -6.15 16.11
C LEU A 4 7.10 -5.37 15.38
N LEU A 5 5.98 -6.02 15.04
CA LEU A 5 4.85 -5.35 14.39
C LEU A 5 4.25 -4.26 15.27
N ILE A 6 4.12 -4.50 16.58
CA ILE A 6 3.62 -3.52 17.55
C ILE A 6 4.57 -2.32 17.62
N VAL A 7 5.88 -2.55 17.72
CA VAL A 7 6.89 -1.49 17.75
C VAL A 7 6.85 -0.65 16.47
N VAL A 8 6.77 -1.29 15.30
CA VAL A 8 6.67 -0.60 14.01
C VAL A 8 5.38 0.20 13.91
N ALA A 9 4.25 -0.38 14.32
CA ALA A 9 2.96 0.32 14.33
C ALA A 9 3.00 1.53 15.27
N PHE A 10 3.55 1.37 16.48
CA PHE A 10 3.70 2.47 17.42
C PHE A 10 4.61 3.58 16.88
N LEU A 11 5.70 3.22 16.21
CA LEU A 11 6.59 4.18 15.55
C LEU A 11 5.82 4.98 14.50
N TYR A 12 5.14 4.33 13.55
CA TYR A 12 4.39 5.03 12.50
C TYR A 12 3.13 5.72 13.02
N PHE A 13 2.58 5.34 14.17
CA PHE A 13 1.48 6.06 14.81
C PHE A 13 1.94 7.44 15.32
N ASN A 14 3.08 7.47 16.02
CA ASN A 14 3.58 8.68 16.70
C ASN A 14 4.48 9.56 15.82
N ILE A 15 5.15 8.99 14.81
CA ILE A 15 6.13 9.70 13.99
C ILE A 15 5.58 9.88 12.59
N ASN A 16 5.41 11.13 12.15
CA ASN A 16 5.03 11.48 10.79
C ASN A 16 6.26 11.37 9.86
N PRO A 17 6.29 10.44 8.88
CA PRO A 17 7.41 10.30 7.96
C PRO A 17 7.65 11.50 7.04
N SER A 18 6.70 12.44 6.96
CA SER A 18 6.87 13.71 6.24
C SER A 18 7.77 14.70 6.99
N GLU A 19 7.86 14.59 8.31
CA GLU A 19 8.50 15.59 9.19
C GLU A 19 9.90 15.16 9.63
N VAL A 20 10.27 13.90 9.43
CA VAL A 20 11.55 13.35 9.89
C VAL A 20 12.44 12.90 8.74
N ASN A 21 13.75 13.08 8.89
CA ASN A 21 14.74 12.72 7.87
C ASN A 21 15.46 11.39 8.10
N PHE A 22 15.29 10.77 9.28
CA PHE A 22 15.98 9.51 9.61
C PHE A 22 15.29 8.26 9.05
N LEU A 23 14.04 8.37 8.58
CA LEU A 23 13.36 7.26 7.93
C LEU A 23 13.86 7.10 6.48
N PRO A 24 14.02 5.85 6.01
CA PRO A 24 14.59 5.59 4.69
C PRO A 24 13.68 6.14 3.60
N LYS A 25 14.22 7.04 2.78
CA LYS A 25 13.58 7.56 1.57
C LYS A 25 13.70 6.54 0.44
N CYS A 26 12.82 6.61 -0.56
CA CYS A 26 12.83 5.69 -1.70
C CYS A 26 14.12 5.86 -2.53
N PRO A 27 14.97 4.82 -2.67
CA PRO A 27 16.22 4.95 -3.42
C PRO A 27 16.00 5.28 -4.90
N LEU A 28 14.95 4.72 -5.52
CA LEU A 28 14.62 4.98 -6.93
C LEU A 28 14.29 6.46 -7.13
N TYR A 29 13.43 7.02 -6.28
CA TYR A 29 13.07 8.43 -6.36
C TYR A 29 14.26 9.35 -6.08
N LEU A 30 15.09 9.02 -5.08
CA LEU A 30 16.29 9.82 -4.77
C LEU A 30 17.30 9.86 -5.91
N THR A 31 17.42 8.79 -6.68
CA THR A 31 18.44 8.66 -7.74
C THR A 31 17.94 9.09 -9.13
N THR A 32 16.65 8.91 -9.41
CA THR A 32 16.08 9.12 -10.75
C THR A 32 14.97 10.18 -10.80
N GLY A 33 14.42 10.57 -9.65
CA GLY A 33 13.19 11.38 -9.58
C GLY A 33 11.91 10.60 -9.93
N ILE A 34 12.00 9.29 -10.22
CA ILE A 34 10.84 8.46 -10.58
C ILE A 34 10.17 7.91 -9.33
N TYR A 35 8.86 8.12 -9.21
CA TYR A 35 8.04 7.51 -8.17
C TYR A 35 7.77 6.05 -8.49
N CYS A 36 8.17 5.13 -7.61
CA CYS A 36 7.77 3.73 -7.71
C CYS A 36 6.31 3.53 -7.23
N PRO A 37 5.69 2.37 -7.53
CA PRO A 37 4.33 2.07 -7.08
C PRO A 37 4.15 2.10 -5.56
N GLY A 38 5.23 1.86 -4.81
CA GLY A 38 5.25 1.87 -3.35
C GLY A 38 5.62 3.22 -2.71
N CYS A 39 5.94 4.25 -3.49
CA CYS A 39 6.24 5.57 -2.93
C CYS A 39 5.03 6.10 -2.12
N GLY A 40 5.29 6.74 -0.98
CA GLY A 40 4.24 7.25 -0.09
C GLY A 40 3.68 6.24 0.91
N SER A 41 3.97 4.93 0.82
CA SER A 41 3.39 3.91 1.71
C SER A 41 3.71 4.09 3.19
N GLN A 42 4.87 4.67 3.54
CA GLN A 42 5.20 5.01 4.92
C GLN A 42 4.26 6.08 5.48
N ARG A 43 4.06 7.17 4.71
CA ARG A 43 3.12 8.25 5.06
C ARG A 43 1.67 7.77 5.06
N ALA A 44 1.31 6.91 4.09
CA ALA A 44 0.01 6.26 4.04
C ALA A 44 -0.24 5.42 5.30
N THR A 45 0.76 4.68 5.80
CA THR A 45 0.67 3.94 7.07
C THR A 45 0.40 4.88 8.25
N HIS A 46 1.15 5.99 8.35
CA HIS A 46 0.94 6.98 9.41
C HIS A 46 -0.48 7.57 9.37
N HIS A 47 -0.95 7.98 8.18
CA HIS A 47 -2.32 8.48 8.01
C HIS A 47 -3.38 7.43 8.34
N LEU A 48 -3.18 6.18 7.93
CA LEU A 48 -4.12 5.10 8.24
C LEU A 48 -4.21 4.86 9.75
N LEU A 49 -3.06 4.80 10.43
CA LEU A 49 -2.98 4.60 11.88
C LEU A 49 -3.62 5.76 12.66
N ASN A 50 -3.64 6.96 12.08
CA ASN A 50 -4.32 8.15 12.61
C ASN A 50 -5.74 8.35 12.02
N PHE A 51 -6.33 7.33 11.39
CA PHE A 51 -7.68 7.34 10.82
C PHE A 51 -7.95 8.43 9.75
N ASN A 52 -6.90 8.97 9.12
CA ASN A 52 -7.00 9.96 8.06
C ASN A 52 -7.02 9.29 6.67
N PHE A 53 -8.19 8.79 6.25
CA PHE A 53 -8.33 8.07 4.97
C PHE A 53 -8.05 8.93 3.73
N VAL A 54 -8.38 10.23 3.79
CA VAL A 54 -8.07 11.16 2.69
C VAL A 54 -6.55 11.30 2.52
N GLY A 55 -5.82 11.40 3.64
CA GLY A 55 -4.36 11.37 3.65
C GLY A 55 -3.80 10.07 3.08
N VAL A 56 -4.39 8.91 3.37
CA VAL A 56 -3.95 7.62 2.77
C VAL A 56 -4.06 7.67 1.25
N LEU A 57 -5.20 8.13 0.73
CA LEU A 57 -5.45 8.21 -0.72
C LEU A 57 -4.49 9.18 -1.42
N GLN A 58 -4.23 10.34 -0.82
CA GLN A 58 -3.27 11.33 -1.31
C GLN A 58 -1.84 10.79 -1.35
N GLN A 59 -1.51 9.85 -0.46
CA GLN A 59 -0.17 9.28 -0.39
C GLN A 59 0.02 8.08 -1.32
N ASN A 60 -0.92 7.14 -1.35
CA ASN A 60 -0.84 5.99 -2.25
C ASN A 60 -2.17 5.23 -2.35
N ILE A 61 -2.91 5.38 -3.44
CA ILE A 61 -4.16 4.63 -3.64
C ILE A 61 -3.96 3.12 -3.76
N LEU A 62 -2.82 2.65 -4.31
CA LEU A 62 -2.52 1.22 -4.36
C LEU A 62 -2.36 0.61 -2.96
N TYR A 63 -2.02 1.42 -1.96
CA TYR A 63 -1.92 0.95 -0.57
C TYR A 63 -3.27 0.44 -0.06
N ILE A 64 -4.35 1.17 -0.32
CA ILE A 64 -5.72 0.73 0.06
C ILE A 64 -6.12 -0.51 -0.71
N ILE A 65 -5.84 -0.57 -2.02
CA ILE A 65 -6.12 -1.76 -2.83
C ILE A 65 -5.38 -2.98 -2.27
N GLY A 66 -4.11 -2.82 -1.89
CA GLY A 66 -3.32 -3.87 -1.24
C GLY A 66 -3.93 -4.33 0.09
N LEU A 67 -4.42 -3.40 0.92
CA LEU A 67 -5.12 -3.73 2.16
C LEU A 67 -6.42 -4.48 1.92
N LEU A 68 -7.20 -4.10 0.91
CA LEU A 68 -8.44 -4.80 0.55
C LEU A 68 -8.16 -6.23 0.06
N ILE A 69 -7.12 -6.40 -0.76
CA ILE A 69 -6.67 -7.73 -1.22
C ILE A 69 -6.24 -8.60 -0.04
N LEU A 70 -5.44 -8.04 0.88
CA LEU A 70 -4.99 -8.74 2.09
C LEU A 70 -6.19 -9.08 2.99
N GLY A 71 -7.12 -8.15 3.20
CA GLY A 71 -8.33 -8.35 3.97
C GLY A 71 -9.19 -9.46 3.39
N TYR A 72 -9.43 -9.45 2.07
CA TYR A 72 -10.12 -10.52 1.36
C TYR A 72 -9.45 -11.89 1.60
N HIS A 73 -8.13 -11.97 1.45
CA HIS A 73 -7.39 -13.20 1.68
C HIS A 73 -7.58 -13.76 3.10
N LEU A 74 -7.41 -12.88 4.10
CA LEU A 74 -7.55 -13.24 5.52
C LEU A 74 -8.98 -13.67 5.86
N ILE A 75 -9.99 -13.01 5.28
CA ILE A 75 -11.41 -13.37 5.46
C ILE A 75 -11.67 -14.77 4.91
N ILE A 76 -11.26 -15.06 3.68
CA ILE A 76 -11.51 -16.39 3.08
C ILE A 76 -10.83 -17.50 3.89
N ILE A 77 -9.57 -17.30 4.31
CA ILE A 77 -8.85 -18.28 5.13
C ILE A 77 -9.55 -18.47 6.48
N SER A 78 -9.93 -17.38 7.14
CA SER A 78 -10.61 -17.43 8.44
C SER A 78 -11.96 -18.13 8.32
N LEU A 79 -12.74 -17.85 7.27
CA LEU A 79 -14.02 -18.50 7.02
C LEU A 79 -13.87 -20.01 6.79
N ASN A 80 -12.89 -20.41 5.99
CA ASN A 80 -12.62 -21.81 5.73
C ASN A 80 -12.15 -22.54 7.01
N SER A 81 -11.31 -21.90 7.81
CA SER A 81 -10.81 -22.48 9.06
C SER A 81 -11.87 -22.57 10.16
N ILE A 82 -12.67 -21.51 10.36
CA ILE A 82 -13.65 -21.42 11.47
C ILE A 82 -14.91 -22.21 11.15
N PHE A 83 -15.45 -22.04 9.94
CA PHE A 83 -16.72 -22.64 9.54
C PHE A 83 -16.55 -23.95 8.75
N LYS A 84 -15.31 -24.45 8.62
CA LYS A 84 -14.98 -25.66 7.82
C LYS A 84 -15.53 -25.60 6.39
N LYS A 85 -15.60 -24.39 5.83
CA LYS A 85 -16.01 -24.18 4.43
C LYS A 85 -14.82 -24.39 3.50
N ASN A 86 -15.11 -24.65 2.22
CA ASN A 86 -14.12 -24.75 1.15
C ASN A 86 -14.34 -23.64 0.11
N ILE A 87 -14.35 -22.39 0.55
CA ILE A 87 -14.49 -21.25 -0.35
C ILE A 87 -13.18 -21.09 -1.13
N TYR A 88 -13.28 -21.07 -2.46
CA TYR A 88 -12.13 -20.88 -3.33
C TYR A 88 -11.59 -19.45 -3.22
N ASN A 89 -10.27 -19.33 -3.05
CA ASN A 89 -9.59 -18.04 -3.01
C ASN A 89 -9.12 -17.64 -4.40
N TYR A 90 -9.73 -16.61 -4.98
CA TYR A 90 -9.38 -16.14 -6.33
C TYR A 90 -7.95 -15.60 -6.44
N LEU A 91 -7.30 -15.24 -5.33
CA LEU A 91 -5.88 -14.85 -5.36
C LEU A 91 -4.95 -15.99 -5.74
N TYR A 92 -5.37 -17.25 -5.56
CA TYR A 92 -4.61 -18.43 -5.97
C TYR A 92 -4.82 -18.83 -7.43
N HIS A 93 -5.72 -18.14 -8.15
CA HIS A 93 -5.89 -18.39 -9.57
C HIS A 93 -4.63 -17.92 -10.34
N PRO A 94 -4.10 -18.72 -11.29
CA PRO A 94 -2.81 -18.44 -11.93
C PRO A 94 -2.75 -17.13 -12.73
N LYS A 95 -3.91 -16.61 -13.17
CA LYS A 95 -4.01 -15.32 -13.87
C LYS A 95 -4.02 -14.10 -12.94
N THR A 96 -4.30 -14.29 -11.66
CA THR A 96 -4.41 -13.18 -10.70
C THR A 96 -3.10 -12.40 -10.52
N PRO A 97 -1.90 -13.01 -10.36
CA PRO A 97 -0.67 -12.25 -10.26
C PRO A 97 -0.36 -11.44 -11.53
N ILE A 98 -0.68 -11.97 -12.71
CA ILE A 98 -0.52 -11.26 -13.99
C ILE A 98 -1.42 -10.04 -14.04
N PHE A 99 -2.70 -10.20 -13.65
CA PHE A 99 -3.65 -9.09 -13.61
C PHE A 99 -3.22 -7.99 -12.63
N LEU A 100 -2.77 -8.38 -11.42
CA LEU A 100 -2.24 -7.42 -10.43
C LEU A 100 -0.99 -6.71 -10.95
N LEU A 101 -0.08 -7.41 -11.62
CA LEU A 101 1.10 -6.81 -12.22
C LEU A 101 0.74 -5.76 -13.28
N ILE A 102 -0.23 -6.07 -14.15
CA ILE A 102 -0.72 -5.11 -15.14
C ILE A 102 -1.26 -3.84 -14.46
N ILE A 103 -2.08 -3.98 -13.42
CA ILE A 103 -2.59 -2.82 -12.65
C ILE A 103 -1.45 -2.02 -12.04
N ILE A 104 -0.47 -2.68 -11.41
CA ILE A 104 0.68 -2.03 -10.79
C ILE A 104 1.52 -1.27 -11.81
N VAL A 105 1.76 -1.85 -13.00
CA VAL A 105 2.52 -1.21 -14.08
C VAL A 105 1.76 -0.02 -14.66
N ILE A 106 0.45 -0.15 -14.92
CA ILE A 106 -0.37 0.96 -15.38
C ILE A 106 -0.33 2.10 -14.36
N PHE A 107 -0.55 1.80 -13.08
CA PHE A 107 -0.45 2.80 -12.02
C PHE A 107 0.94 3.45 -11.96
N TRP A 108 2.00 2.67 -12.11
CA TRP A 108 3.37 3.18 -12.10
C TRP A 108 3.59 4.22 -13.20
N ILE A 109 3.14 3.92 -14.41
CA ILE A 109 3.26 4.82 -15.57
C ILE A 109 2.44 6.09 -15.31
N LEU A 110 1.15 5.92 -14.98
CA LEU A 110 0.24 7.05 -14.76
C LEU A 110 0.76 7.99 -13.67
N ARG A 111 1.27 7.45 -12.56
CA ARG A 111 1.78 8.24 -11.43
C ARG A 111 2.93 9.18 -11.76
N ASN A 112 3.70 8.89 -12.81
CA ASN A 112 4.85 9.70 -13.21
C ASN A 112 4.52 10.73 -14.30
N ILE A 113 3.25 10.87 -14.68
CA ILE A 113 2.81 11.88 -15.66
C ILE A 113 2.56 13.22 -14.94
N PRO A 114 3.24 14.33 -15.33
CA PRO A 114 3.18 15.60 -14.60
C PRO A 114 1.93 16.45 -14.90
N TYR A 115 0.96 15.91 -15.64
CA TYR A 115 -0.26 16.61 -16.05
C TYR A 115 -1.46 16.16 -15.24
N TYR A 116 -2.40 17.07 -15.00
CA TYR A 116 -3.70 16.74 -14.41
C TYR A 116 -4.48 15.79 -15.34
N PRO A 117 -5.15 14.75 -14.81
CA PRO A 117 -5.37 14.44 -13.39
C PRO A 117 -4.31 13.54 -12.74
N PHE A 118 -3.30 13.11 -13.50
CA PHE A 118 -2.36 12.07 -13.08
C PHE A 118 -1.33 12.52 -12.04
N ASN A 119 -0.98 13.80 -12.04
CA ASN A 119 -0.09 14.38 -11.04
C ASN A 119 -0.60 14.21 -9.59
N ILE A 120 -1.91 14.05 -9.38
CA ILE A 120 -2.53 13.78 -8.06
C ILE A 120 -2.12 12.40 -7.51
N LEU A 121 -1.74 11.46 -8.38
CA LEU A 121 -1.31 10.14 -7.96
C LEU A 121 0.09 10.18 -7.32
N ALA A 122 0.91 11.20 -7.62
CA ALA A 122 2.20 11.38 -6.98
C ALA A 122 2.02 11.70 -5.49
N PRO A 123 2.88 11.16 -4.60
CA PRO A 123 2.71 11.36 -3.18
C PRO A 123 3.14 12.79 -2.80
N ASN A 124 2.22 13.53 -2.20
CA ASN A 124 2.47 14.89 -1.67
C ASN A 124 3.26 14.87 -0.37
#